data_AF-A0A7S0TIV1-F1
#
_entry.id   AF-A0A7S0TIV1-F1
#
_cell.length_a   1.000
_cell.length_b   1.000
_cell.length_c   1.000
_cell.angle_alpha   90.00
_cell.angle_beta   90.00
_cell.angle_gamma   90.00
#
_symmetry.space_group_name_H-M   'P 1'
#
loop_
_entity.id
_entity.type
_entity.pdbx_description
1 polymer ?
#
loop_
_entity_poly.entity_id
_entity_poly.type
_entity_poly.pdbx_seq_one_letter_code
_entity_poly.pdbx_strand_id
1 'polypeptide(L)'
;KKAVERLGFLFLAYRPSMWWFEIAEMIRKLVMASVLVFVWEGSPSQVGAGFVITFAAVTVSLALQPYSDRELGAMYTFSLMVQAVTLLSGLMIITQRFQEILGEDDKQEQTVLAGILISLHLFVVIAPAVHS
;
A
#
# COMPACT_ATOMS: atom_id res chain seq x y z
N LYS A 1 22.75 -21.33 -12.79
CA LYS A 1 21.71 -21.69 -13.80
C LYS A 1 20.31 -21.79 -13.18
N LYS A 2 20.07 -22.58 -12.12
CA LYS A 2 18.75 -22.69 -11.45
C LYS A 2 18.14 -21.37 -10.90
N ALA A 3 18.96 -20.42 -10.46
CA ALA A 3 18.46 -19.13 -9.95
C ALA A 3 17.85 -18.25 -11.06
N VAL A 4 18.44 -18.28 -12.26
CA VAL A 4 17.98 -17.50 -13.41
C VAL A 4 16.65 -18.03 -13.95
N GLU A 5 16.44 -19.35 -13.95
CA GLU A 5 15.14 -19.94 -14.34
C GLU A 5 14.03 -19.61 -13.34
N ARG A 6 14.32 -19.58 -12.04
CA ARG A 6 13.33 -19.24 -11.01
C ARG A 6 13.03 -17.75 -10.91
N LEU A 7 13.99 -16.88 -11.19
CA LEU A 7 13.79 -15.43 -11.20
C LEU A 7 13.24 -14.95 -12.54
N GLY A 8 13.47 -15.70 -13.62
CA GLY A 8 13.01 -15.36 -14.98
C GLY A 8 11.50 -15.14 -15.07
N PHE A 9 10.69 -15.91 -14.33
CA PHE A 9 9.24 -15.74 -14.35
C PHE A 9 8.79 -14.36 -13.83
N LEU A 10 9.48 -13.79 -12.85
CA LEU A 10 9.14 -12.46 -12.31
C LEU A 10 9.34 -11.38 -13.37
N PHE A 11 10.40 -11.49 -14.17
CA PHE A 11 10.69 -10.54 -15.24
C PHE A 11 9.78 -10.70 -16.46
N LEU A 12 9.18 -11.88 -16.67
CA LEU A 12 8.28 -12.15 -17.80
C LEU A 12 6.96 -11.36 -17.71
N ALA A 13 6.54 -10.94 -16.52
CA ALA A 13 5.33 -10.12 -16.33
C ALA A 13 5.51 -8.65 -16.77
N TYR A 14 6.76 -8.20 -16.92
CA TYR A 14 7.10 -6.82 -17.26
C TYR A 14 7.38 -6.65 -18.75
N ARG A 15 7.30 -5.40 -19.22
CA ARG A 15 7.76 -5.05 -20.57
C ARG A 15 9.27 -5.29 -20.65
N PRO A 16 9.81 -5.80 -21.78
CA PRO A 16 11.24 -6.08 -21.91
C PRO A 16 12.17 -4.89 -21.61
N SER A 17 11.69 -3.65 -21.82
CA SER A 17 12.43 -2.41 -21.51
C SER A 17 12.33 -1.97 -20.04
N MET A 18 11.48 -2.59 -19.23
CA MET A 18 11.10 -2.17 -17.87
C MET A 18 11.38 -3.24 -16.80
N TRP A 19 12.25 -4.22 -17.09
CA TRP A 19 12.61 -5.30 -16.15
C TRP A 19 13.17 -4.79 -14.81
N TRP A 20 13.80 -3.62 -14.80
CA TRP A 20 14.38 -2.98 -13.61
C TRP A 20 13.31 -2.56 -12.58
N PHE A 21 12.04 -2.46 -13.01
CA PHE A 21 10.93 -2.07 -12.14
C PHE A 21 10.69 -3.09 -11.02
N GLU A 22 10.86 -4.39 -11.28
CA GLU A 22 10.75 -5.43 -10.24
C GLU A 22 11.77 -5.20 -9.11
N ILE A 23 12.99 -4.82 -9.47
CA ILE A 23 14.06 -4.52 -8.49
C ILE A 23 13.73 -3.24 -7.72
N ALA A 24 13.24 -2.21 -8.41
CA ALA A 24 12.78 -0.98 -7.78
C ALA A 24 11.64 -1.24 -6.77
N GLU A 25 10.70 -2.14 -7.12
CA GLU A 25 9.62 -2.56 -6.24
C GLU A 25 10.09 -3.35 -5.02
N MET A 26 11.05 -4.25 -5.19
CA MET A 26 11.68 -4.95 -4.07
C MET A 26 12.36 -3.98 -3.11
N ILE A 27 13.09 -2.98 -3.63
CA ILE A 27 13.72 -1.94 -2.82
C ILE A 27 12.67 -1.11 -2.10
N ARG A 28 11.60 -0.70 -2.77
CA ARG A 28 10.49 0.03 -2.15
C ARG A 28 9.89 -0.75 -0.99
N LYS A 29 9.63 -2.06 -1.18
CA LYS A 29 9.10 -2.94 -0.13
C LYS A 29 10.07 -3.03 1.06
N LEU A 30 11.37 -3.12 0.81
CA LEU A 30 12.39 -3.13 1.85
C LEU A 30 12.45 -1.81 2.63
N VAL A 31 12.43 -0.67 1.94
CA VAL A 31 12.38 0.66 2.56
C VAL A 31 11.10 0.80 3.40
N MET A 32 9.97 0.37 2.86
CA MET A 32 8.69 0.42 3.56
C MET A 32 8.71 -0.42 4.85
N ALA A 33 9.19 -1.66 4.77
CA ALA A 33 9.36 -2.52 5.95
C ALA A 33 10.32 -1.89 6.97
N SER A 34 11.40 -1.27 6.51
CA SER A 34 12.38 -0.63 7.38
C SER A 34 11.79 0.58 8.11
N VAL A 35 11.06 1.45 7.39
CA VAL A 35 10.38 2.62 7.96
C VAL A 35 9.31 2.17 8.96
N LEU A 36 8.49 1.18 8.61
CA LEU A 36 7.42 0.70 9.48
C LEU A 36 7.89 -0.10 10.71
N VAL A 37 9.14 -0.57 10.74
CA VAL A 37 9.67 -1.34 11.88
C VAL A 37 10.65 -0.54 12.73
N PHE A 38 11.57 0.20 12.10
CA PHE A 38 12.73 0.74 12.81
C PHE A 38 12.71 2.26 12.98
N VAL A 39 11.86 2.99 12.27
CA VAL A 39 11.94 4.44 12.21
C VAL A 39 10.73 5.08 12.90
N TRP A 40 10.99 5.92 13.91
CA TRP A 40 9.96 6.65 14.68
C TRP A 40 8.80 5.76 15.16
N GLU A 41 9.13 4.61 15.75
CA GLU A 41 8.15 3.61 16.19
C GLU A 41 6.97 4.24 16.95
N GLY A 42 5.76 4.00 16.47
CA GLY A 42 4.52 4.48 17.08
C GLY A 42 4.16 5.95 16.78
N SER A 43 4.99 6.66 16.01
CA SER A 43 4.74 8.05 15.63
C SER A 43 3.76 8.16 14.45
N PRO A 44 2.84 9.15 14.44
CA PRO A 44 2.06 9.48 13.23
C PRO A 44 2.94 9.77 12.01
N SER A 45 4.14 10.34 12.22
CA SER A 45 5.08 10.66 11.14
C SER A 45 5.62 9.42 10.44
N GLN A 46 5.73 8.28 11.15
CA GLN A 46 6.13 6.99 10.57
C GLN A 46 5.10 6.51 9.54
N VAL A 47 3.82 6.54 9.91
CA VAL A 47 2.71 6.17 9.03
C VAL A 47 2.60 7.16 7.87
N GLY A 48 2.76 8.46 8.13
CA GLY A 48 2.78 9.50 7.10
C GLY A 48 3.90 9.30 6.08
N ALA A 49 5.12 8.96 6.52
CA ALA A 49 6.23 8.63 5.61
C ALA A 49 5.91 7.40 4.74
N GLY A 50 5.35 6.35 5.33
CA GLY A 50 4.89 5.18 4.59
C GLY A 50 3.83 5.51 3.54
N PHE A 51 2.91 6.43 3.86
CA PHE A 51 1.88 6.90 2.93
C PHE A 51 2.50 7.63 1.73
N VAL A 52 3.45 8.54 1.97
CA VAL A 52 4.17 9.26 0.91
C VAL A 52 4.91 8.30 -0.03
N ILE A 53 5.60 7.30 0.52
CA ILE A 53 6.29 6.26 -0.26
C ILE A 53 5.29 5.49 -1.14
N THR A 54 4.16 5.11 -0.58
CA THR A 54 3.11 4.36 -1.29
C THR A 54 2.47 5.22 -2.39
N PHE A 55 2.19 6.50 -2.11
CA PHE A 55 1.63 7.44 -3.10
C PHE A 55 2.60 7.71 -4.27
N ALA A 56 3.89 7.85 -3.97
CA ALA A 56 4.92 7.95 -5.01
C ALA A 56 4.94 6.69 -5.88
N ALA A 57 4.82 5.51 -5.27
CA ALA A 57 4.75 4.25 -6.01
C ALA A 57 3.53 4.19 -6.93
N VAL A 58 2.33 4.59 -6.47
CA VAL A 58 1.13 4.67 -7.33
C VAL A 58 1.38 5.58 -8.54
N THR A 59 1.96 6.75 -8.30
CA THR A 59 2.23 7.74 -9.35
C THR A 59 3.21 7.21 -10.39
N VAL A 60 4.32 6.63 -9.95
CA VAL A 60 5.33 6.01 -10.83
C VAL A 60 4.71 4.85 -11.62
N SER A 61 3.86 4.05 -10.97
CA SER A 61 3.21 2.90 -11.59
C SER A 61 2.23 3.30 -12.69
N LEU A 62 1.44 4.36 -12.47
CA LEU A 62 0.52 4.92 -13.46
C LEU A 62 1.25 5.60 -14.61
N ALA A 63 2.36 6.28 -14.34
CA ALA A 63 3.16 6.98 -15.35
C ALA A 63 3.95 6.01 -16.25
N LEU A 64 4.54 4.97 -15.67
CA LEU A 64 5.43 4.06 -16.39
C LEU A 64 4.74 2.83 -16.97
N GLN A 65 3.59 2.41 -16.41
CA GLN A 65 2.85 1.20 -16.80
C GLN A 65 3.78 0.02 -17.13
N PRO A 66 4.57 -0.44 -16.14
CA PRO A 66 5.71 -1.33 -16.39
C PRO A 66 5.31 -2.75 -16.77
N TYR A 67 4.07 -3.15 -16.46
CA TYR A 67 3.52 -4.47 -16.77
C TYR A 67 3.16 -4.59 -18.26
N SER A 68 3.42 -5.77 -18.82
CA SER A 68 3.05 -6.10 -20.21
C SER A 68 1.56 -6.37 -20.37
N ASP A 69 0.96 -6.97 -19.34
CA ASP A 69 -0.46 -7.27 -19.27
C ASP A 69 -1.21 -6.17 -18.50
N ARG A 70 -2.35 -5.73 -19.06
CA ARG A 70 -3.22 -4.71 -18.47
C ARG A 70 -3.89 -5.21 -17.18
N GLU A 71 -4.26 -6.48 -17.10
CA GLU A 71 -4.89 -7.04 -15.90
C GLU A 71 -3.90 -7.09 -14.74
N LEU A 72 -2.67 -7.55 -14.99
CA LEU A 72 -1.58 -7.53 -14.01
C LEU A 72 -1.27 -6.10 -13.54
N GLY A 73 -1.21 -5.14 -14.46
CA GLY A 73 -1.01 -3.73 -14.13
C GLY A 73 -2.14 -3.14 -13.28
N ALA A 74 -3.40 -3.52 -13.57
CA ALA A 74 -4.57 -3.12 -12.79
C ALA A 74 -4.54 -3.72 -11.38
N MET A 75 -4.25 -5.03 -11.25
CA MET A 75 -4.10 -5.72 -9.96
C MET A 75 -3.00 -5.10 -9.10
N TYR A 76 -1.88 -4.74 -9.72
CA TYR A 76 -0.78 -4.10 -9.01
C TYR A 76 -1.15 -2.69 -8.53
N THR A 77 -1.73 -1.86 -9.39
CA THR A 77 -2.22 -0.52 -9.02
C THR A 77 -3.23 -0.61 -7.89
N PHE A 78 -4.11 -1.60 -7.98
CA PHE A 78 -5.09 -1.90 -6.97
C PHE A 78 -4.46 -2.28 -5.61
N SER A 79 -3.44 -3.14 -5.62
CA SER A 79 -2.68 -3.49 -4.42
C SER A 79 -2.07 -2.26 -3.74
N LEU A 80 -1.53 -1.32 -4.52
CA LEU A 80 -1.02 -0.06 -3.99
C LEU A 80 -2.12 0.84 -3.41
N MET A 81 -3.32 0.85 -3.99
CA MET A 81 -4.48 1.57 -3.44
C MET A 81 -4.91 0.98 -2.09
N VAL A 82 -5.00 -0.35 -1.98
CA VAL A 82 -5.24 -1.03 -0.69
C VAL A 82 -4.20 -0.61 0.32
N GLN A 83 -2.91 -0.64 -0.06
CA GLN A 83 -1.80 -0.27 0.82
C GLN A 83 -1.91 1.19 1.31
N ALA A 84 -2.30 2.12 0.43
CA ALA A 84 -2.51 3.53 0.81
C ALA A 84 -3.66 3.70 1.80
N VAL A 85 -4.78 3.00 1.55
CA VAL A 85 -5.96 2.99 2.43
C VAL A 85 -5.63 2.41 3.81
N THR A 86 -4.85 1.32 3.87
CA THR A 86 -4.39 0.73 5.13
C THR A 86 -3.56 1.71 5.95
N LEU A 87 -2.69 2.50 5.31
CA LEU A 87 -1.88 3.51 6.01
C LEU A 87 -2.73 4.67 6.51
N LEU A 88 -3.73 5.12 5.74
CA LEU A 88 -4.69 6.13 6.20
C LEU A 88 -5.48 5.63 7.42
N SER A 89 -5.91 4.37 7.43
CA SER A 89 -6.53 3.77 8.61
C SER A 89 -5.60 3.73 9.81
N GLY A 90 -4.31 3.42 9.59
CA GLY A 90 -3.29 3.49 10.63
C GLY A 90 -3.18 4.88 11.25
N LEU A 91 -3.23 5.93 10.44
CA LEU A 91 -3.18 7.32 10.92
C LEU A 91 -4.43 7.68 11.75
N MET A 92 -5.61 7.24 11.32
CA MET A 92 -6.88 7.46 12.05
C MET A 92 -6.90 6.72 13.41
N ILE A 93 -6.34 5.51 13.48
CA ILE A 93 -6.22 4.80 14.75
C ILE A 93 -5.30 5.56 15.71
N ILE A 94 -4.21 6.16 15.19
CA ILE A 94 -3.32 6.97 16.01
C ILE A 94 -4.06 8.20 16.56
N THR A 95 -4.86 8.90 15.76
CA THR A 95 -5.64 10.06 16.24
C THR A 95 -6.67 9.66 17.31
N GLN A 96 -7.35 8.53 17.13
CA GLN A 96 -8.30 7.99 18.14
C GLN A 96 -7.59 7.69 19.47
N ARG A 97 -6.41 7.08 19.42
CA ARG A 97 -5.59 6.83 20.62
C ARG A 97 -5.17 8.12 21.31
N PHE A 98 -4.86 9.18 20.57
CA PHE A 98 -4.56 10.49 21.16
C PHE A 98 -5.78 11.09 21.86
N GLN A 99 -6.97 11.01 21.28
CA GLN A 99 -8.22 11.50 21.91
C GLN A 99 -8.57 10.73 23.19
N GLU A 100 -8.38 9.41 23.19
CA GLU A 100 -8.56 8.57 24.38
C GLU A 100 -7.64 8.98 25.53
N ILE A 101 -6.38 9.31 25.23
CA ILE A 101 -5.40 9.79 26.23
C ILE A 101 -5.82 11.15 26.81
N LEU A 102 -6.44 12.01 26.00
CA LEU A 102 -6.95 13.31 26.43
C LEU A 102 -8.27 13.21 27.21
N GLY A 103 -8.87 12.02 27.32
CA GLY A 103 -10.11 11.79 28.06
C GLY A 103 -11.37 12.28 27.35
N GLU A 104 -11.29 12.49 26.04
CA GLU A 104 -12.43 12.88 25.20
C GLU A 104 -13.23 11.61 24.85
N ASP A 105 -14.38 11.39 25.52
CA ASP A 105 -15.20 10.17 25.35
C ASP A 105 -16.06 10.24 24.08
N ASP A 106 -15.42 10.13 22.91
CA ASP A 106 -16.10 10.16 21.61
C ASP A 106 -16.22 8.77 20.95
N LYS A 107 -16.75 7.81 21.72
CA LYS A 107 -16.98 6.43 21.25
C LYS A 107 -17.88 6.36 20.02
N GLN A 108 -18.79 7.31 19.85
CA GLN A 108 -19.69 7.35 18.70
C GLN A 108 -18.92 7.68 17.42
N GLU A 109 -18.09 8.72 17.43
CA GLU A 109 -17.24 9.06 16.28
C GLU A 109 -16.30 7.91 15.93
N GLN A 110 -15.64 7.32 16.94
CA GLN A 110 -14.75 6.16 16.74
C GLN A 110 -15.43 4.98 16.05
N THR A 111 -16.67 4.66 16.45
CA THR A 111 -17.45 3.56 15.87
C THR A 111 -17.84 3.85 14.42
N VAL A 112 -18.26 5.08 14.13
CA VAL A 112 -18.59 5.51 12.76
C VAL A 112 -17.36 5.47 11.87
N LEU A 113 -16.22 6.00 12.34
CA LEU A 113 -14.95 5.99 11.63
C LEU A 113 -14.49 4.56 11.33
N ALA A 114 -14.53 3.65 12.31
CA ALA A 114 -14.19 2.24 12.10
C ALA A 114 -15.09 1.59 11.04
N GLY A 115 -16.40 1.87 11.07
CA GLY A 115 -17.34 1.39 10.05
C GLY A 115 -17.01 1.89 8.64
N ILE A 116 -16.66 3.18 8.50
CA ILE A 116 -16.23 3.77 7.23
C ILE A 116 -14.95 3.09 6.73
N LEU A 117 -13.95 2.91 7.60
CA LEU A 117 -12.67 2.30 7.23
C LEU A 117 -12.83 0.85 6.77
N ILE A 118 -13.66 0.07 7.46
CA ILE A 118 -13.97 -1.33 7.08
C ILE A 118 -14.70 -1.35 5.73
N SER A 119 -15.69 -0.48 5.54
CA SER A 119 -16.44 -0.37 4.30
C SER A 119 -15.55 0.00 3.12
N LEU A 120 -14.62 0.95 3.32
CA LEU A 120 -13.63 1.36 2.34
C LEU A 120 -12.72 0.19 1.95
N HIS A 121 -12.19 -0.56 2.93
CA HIS A 121 -11.36 -1.74 2.64
C HIS A 121 -12.12 -2.81 1.87
N LEU A 122 -13.38 -3.09 2.24
CA LEU A 122 -14.22 -4.06 1.55
C LEU A 122 -14.51 -3.63 0.11
N PHE A 123 -14.89 -2.36 -0.11
CA PHE A 123 -15.15 -1.83 -1.45
C PHE A 123 -13.92 -1.96 -2.34
N VAL A 124 -12.76 -1.57 -1.81
CA VAL A 124 -11.49 -1.71 -2.53
C VAL A 124 -11.30 -3.19 -2.85
N VAL A 125 -11.27 -4.11 -1.88
CA VAL A 125 -11.06 -5.56 -2.12
C VAL A 125 -12.03 -6.19 -3.13
N ILE A 126 -13.31 -5.77 -3.14
CA ILE A 126 -14.34 -6.35 -4.00
C ILE A 126 -14.30 -5.79 -5.42
N ALA A 127 -13.93 -4.52 -5.62
CA ALA A 127 -13.98 -3.86 -6.92
C ALA A 127 -13.23 -4.60 -8.05
N PRO A 128 -12.03 -5.18 -7.84
CA PRO A 128 -11.35 -5.99 -8.85
C PRO A 128 -12.03 -7.34 -9.10
N ALA A 129 -12.54 -7.99 -8.06
CA ALA A 129 -13.16 -9.31 -8.17
C ALA A 129 -14.48 -9.29 -8.97
N VAL A 130 -15.09 -8.12 -9.12
CA VAL A 130 -16.29 -7.89 -9.95
C VAL A 130 -15.94 -7.55 -11.41
N HIS A 131 -14.71 -7.08 -11.66
CA HIS A 131 -14.23 -6.68 -12.99
C HIS A 131 -13.27 -7.68 -13.66
N SER A 132 -12.96 -8.79 -13.00
CA SER A 132 -12.24 -9.97 -13.52
C SER A 132 -13.18 -11.07 -13.96
#